data_AF-A0A8S2P6A0-F1
#
_entry.id   AF-A0A8S2P6A0-F1
#
_cell.length_a   1.000
_cell.length_b   1.000
_cell.length_c   1.000
_cell.angle_alpha   90.00
_cell.angle_beta   90.00
_cell.angle_gamma   90.00
#
_symmetry.space_group_name_H-M   'P 1'
#
loop_
_entity.id
_entity.type
_entity.pdbx_description
1 polymer ?
#
loop_
_entity_poly.entity_id
_entity_poly.type
_entity_poly.pdbx_seq_one_letter_code
_entity_poly.pdbx_strand_id
1 'polypeptide(L)'
;HQVSETLTLFWNLSCDTMLEIPFTHDLVQFYSESVQHNSNLPYIYLFEFFIDKNDMVSLQEIVDLVTLQHGAQNVLHDLGLVLIKCEKLKHGEKIFQLPWLRAKNERVENHMRKFIS
;
A
#
# COMPACT_ATOMS: atom_id res chain seq x y z
N HIS A 1 3.26 23.47 -1.70
CA HIS A 1 3.51 22.78 -0.41
C HIS A 1 2.29 22.73 0.50
N GLN A 2 1.53 23.81 0.70
CA GLN A 2 0.40 23.88 1.64
C GLN A 2 -0.78 22.92 1.35
N VAL A 3 -1.10 22.66 0.08
CA VAL A 3 -2.20 21.73 -0.31
C VAL A 3 -1.89 20.27 0.07
N SER A 4 -0.60 19.89 0.07
CA SER A 4 -0.17 18.54 0.45
C SER A 4 -0.41 18.28 1.93
N GLU A 5 -0.09 19.23 2.80
CA GLU A 5 -0.28 19.09 4.25
C GLU A 5 -1.75 19.03 4.64
N THR A 6 -2.61 19.83 3.99
CA THR A 6 -4.05 19.79 4.26
C THR A 6 -4.69 18.47 3.83
N LEU A 7 -4.29 17.94 2.67
CA LEU A 7 -4.76 16.62 2.21
C LEU A 7 -4.22 15.49 3.10
N THR A 8 -2.97 15.57 3.55
CA THR A 8 -2.40 14.62 4.50
C THR A 8 -3.09 14.70 5.87
N LEU A 9 -3.39 15.90 6.39
CA LEU A 9 -4.13 16.08 7.64
C LEU A 9 -5.57 15.59 7.52
N PHE A 10 -6.27 15.97 6.45
CA PHE A 10 -7.61 15.46 6.15
C PHE A 10 -7.60 13.94 6.06
N TRP A 11 -6.61 13.37 5.37
CA TRP A 11 -6.45 11.93 5.25
C TRP A 11 -6.13 11.28 6.59
N ASN A 12 -5.23 11.82 7.39
CA ASN A 12 -4.89 11.28 8.71
C ASN A 12 -6.11 11.32 9.64
N LEU A 13 -6.86 12.43 9.67
CA LEU A 13 -8.13 12.53 10.40
C LEU A 13 -9.19 11.56 9.88
N SER A 14 -9.28 11.40 8.55
CA SER A 14 -10.20 10.46 7.92
C SER A 14 -9.81 9.01 8.22
N CYS A 15 -8.52 8.70 8.23
CA CYS A 15 -7.97 7.41 8.62
C CYS A 15 -8.23 7.13 10.10
N ASP A 16 -7.98 8.06 11.00
CA ASP A 16 -8.26 7.87 12.42
C ASP A 16 -9.75 7.58 12.64
N THR A 17 -10.63 8.33 11.94
CA THR A 17 -12.10 8.10 11.97
C THR A 17 -12.52 6.79 11.28
N MET A 18 -11.85 6.41 10.18
CA MET A 18 -12.09 5.17 9.45
C MET A 18 -11.61 3.94 10.24
N LEU A 19 -10.49 4.05 10.95
CA LEU A 19 -9.93 2.96 11.76
C LEU A 19 -10.69 2.76 13.08
N GLU A 20 -11.54 3.73 13.47
CA GLU A 20 -12.57 3.57 14.49
C GLU A 20 -13.77 2.74 14.02
N ILE A 21 -13.89 2.44 12.71
CA ILE A 21 -14.94 1.55 12.19
C ILE A 21 -14.70 0.15 12.74
N PRO A 22 -15.67 -0.42 13.50
CA PRO A 22 -15.46 -1.66 14.23
C PRO A 22 -15.37 -2.90 13.33
N PHE A 23 -15.75 -2.80 12.05
CA PHE A 23 -15.83 -3.93 11.12
C PHE A 23 -14.97 -3.70 9.87
N THR A 24 -14.07 -4.63 9.59
CA THR A 24 -13.15 -4.61 8.45
C THR A 24 -13.87 -4.58 7.10
N HIS A 25 -15.05 -5.20 7.02
CA HIS A 25 -15.93 -5.18 5.84
C HIS A 25 -16.38 -3.76 5.46
N ASP A 26 -16.81 -2.95 6.44
CA ASP A 26 -17.34 -1.60 6.18
C ASP A 26 -16.25 -0.67 5.64
N LEU A 27 -15.02 -0.88 6.07
CA LEU A 27 -13.83 -0.20 5.54
C LEU A 27 -13.55 -0.53 4.07
N VAL A 28 -13.62 -1.81 3.70
CA VAL A 28 -13.45 -2.23 2.30
C VAL A 28 -14.56 -1.66 1.42
N GLN A 29 -15.81 -1.71 1.90
CA GLN A 29 -16.95 -1.16 1.18
C GLN A 29 -16.78 0.34 0.94
N PHE A 30 -16.46 1.11 1.98
CA PHE A 30 -16.24 2.55 1.86
C PHE A 30 -15.12 2.88 0.85
N TYR A 31 -14.03 2.12 0.88
CA TYR A 31 -12.92 2.34 -0.05
C TYR A 31 -13.35 2.03 -1.50
N SER A 32 -14.08 0.93 -1.71
CA SER A 32 -14.63 0.55 -3.01
C SER A 32 -15.54 1.64 -3.59
N GLU A 33 -16.44 2.20 -2.78
CA GLU A 33 -17.31 3.31 -3.19
C GLU A 33 -16.50 4.56 -3.56
N SER A 34 -15.46 4.88 -2.78
CA SER A 34 -14.57 6.01 -3.06
C SER A 34 -13.81 5.86 -4.39
N VAL A 35 -13.35 4.65 -4.68
CA VAL A 35 -12.70 4.27 -5.93
C VAL A 35 -13.64 4.45 -7.13
N GLN A 36 -14.91 4.05 -6.99
CA GLN A 36 -15.93 4.23 -8.03
C GLN A 36 -16.19 5.71 -8.35
N HIS A 37 -16.02 6.59 -7.36
CA HIS A 37 -16.12 8.04 -7.53
C HIS A 37 -14.82 8.70 -8.05
N ASN A 38 -13.87 7.92 -8.58
CA ASN A 38 -12.56 8.38 -9.07
C ASN A 38 -11.72 9.10 -8.01
N SER A 39 -11.94 8.81 -6.72
CA SER A 39 -11.08 9.31 -5.66
C SER A 39 -9.79 8.49 -5.65
N ASN A 40 -8.66 9.17 -5.73
CA ASN A 40 -7.35 8.57 -5.57
C ASN A 40 -6.96 8.62 -4.08
N LEU A 41 -7.36 7.60 -3.34
CA LEU A 41 -7.11 7.52 -1.91
C LEU A 41 -5.80 6.76 -1.61
N PRO A 42 -5.04 7.15 -0.56
CA PRO A 42 -3.90 6.38 -0.10
C PRO A 42 -4.32 5.00 0.43
N TYR A 43 -3.72 3.93 -0.08
CA TYR A 43 -4.08 2.55 0.33
C TYR A 43 -3.04 1.86 1.22
N ILE A 44 -1.84 2.44 1.35
CA ILE A 44 -0.74 1.85 2.13
C ILE A 44 -1.13 1.63 3.59
N TYR A 45 -1.86 2.57 4.19
CA TYR A 45 -2.34 2.46 5.58
C TYR A 45 -3.39 1.36 5.76
N LEU A 46 -4.19 1.06 4.73
CA LEU A 46 -5.14 -0.04 4.76
C LEU A 46 -4.42 -1.39 4.75
N PHE A 47 -3.33 -1.51 3.98
CA PHE A 47 -2.51 -2.72 4.03
C PHE A 47 -1.96 -2.97 5.43
N GLU A 48 -1.39 -1.94 6.05
CA GLU A 48 -0.84 -2.03 7.41
C GLU A 48 -1.92 -2.46 8.40
N PHE A 49 -3.09 -1.80 8.36
CA PHE A 49 -4.23 -2.15 9.21
C PHE A 49 -4.68 -3.61 9.06
N PHE A 50 -4.90 -4.09 7.84
CA PHE A 50 -5.37 -5.47 7.63
C PHE A 50 -4.30 -6.50 7.94
N ILE A 51 -3.02 -6.20 7.73
CA ILE A 51 -1.91 -7.07 8.13
C ILE A 51 -1.84 -7.20 9.65
N ASP A 52 -1.96 -6.09 10.38
CA ASP A 52 -1.93 -6.07 11.86
C ASP A 52 -3.14 -6.78 12.47
N LYS A 53 -4.31 -6.65 11.85
CA LYS A 53 -5.54 -7.39 12.23
C LYS A 53 -5.52 -8.84 11.78
N ASN A 54 -4.52 -9.27 11.01
CA ASN A 54 -4.44 -10.59 10.38
C ASN A 54 -5.68 -10.92 9.50
N ASP A 55 -6.29 -9.90 8.91
CA ASP A 55 -7.45 -10.03 8.01
C ASP A 55 -6.96 -10.11 6.56
N MET A 56 -6.58 -11.32 6.15
CA MET A 56 -6.04 -11.57 4.82
C MET A 56 -7.11 -11.47 3.72
N VAL A 57 -8.39 -11.61 4.08
CA VAL A 57 -9.50 -11.54 3.12
C VAL A 57 -9.70 -10.09 2.69
N SER A 58 -9.89 -9.19 3.65
CA SER A 58 -10.03 -7.76 3.36
C SER A 58 -8.74 -7.16 2.77
N LEU A 59 -7.57 -7.65 3.18
CA LEU A 59 -6.30 -7.26 2.55
C LEU A 59 -6.30 -7.60 1.05
N GLN A 60 -6.70 -8.81 0.68
CA GLN A 60 -6.75 -9.25 -0.71
C GLN A 60 -7.74 -8.40 -1.52
N GLU A 61 -8.92 -8.12 -0.97
CA GLU A 61 -9.93 -7.28 -1.61
C GLU A 61 -9.41 -5.87 -1.91
N ILE A 62 -8.75 -5.21 -0.94
CA ILE A 62 -8.14 -3.90 -1.19
C ILE A 62 -7.03 -4.01 -2.22
N VAL A 63 -6.14 -5.01 -2.12
CA VAL A 63 -5.04 -5.20 -3.08
C VAL A 63 -5.58 -5.32 -4.51
N ASP A 64 -6.65 -6.07 -4.71
CA ASP A 64 -7.29 -6.23 -6.02
C ASP A 64 -7.90 -4.91 -6.51
N LEU A 65 -8.63 -4.20 -5.64
CA LEU A 65 -9.23 -2.90 -5.96
C LEU A 65 -8.17 -1.87 -6.39
N VAL A 66 -7.11 -1.71 -5.61
CA VAL A 66 -6.08 -0.69 -5.89
C VAL A 66 -5.18 -1.10 -7.04
N THR A 67 -5.06 -2.39 -7.34
CA THR A 67 -4.34 -2.90 -8.52
C THR A 67 -4.99 -2.42 -9.81
N LEU A 68 -6.32 -2.32 -9.85
CA LEU A 68 -7.05 -1.80 -11.01
C LEU A 68 -6.75 -0.32 -11.27
N GLN A 69 -6.53 0.48 -10.22
CA GLN A 69 -6.24 1.91 -10.34
C GLN A 69 -4.75 2.22 -10.55
N HIS A 70 -3.87 1.56 -9.79
CA HIS A 70 -2.45 1.92 -9.69
C HIS A 70 -1.51 0.99 -10.45
N GLY A 71 -2.03 -0.15 -10.93
CA GLY A 71 -1.28 -1.19 -11.61
C GLY A 71 -0.55 -2.12 -10.64
N ALA A 72 -0.52 -3.41 -10.98
CA ALA A 72 -0.01 -4.48 -10.12
C ALA A 72 1.44 -4.26 -9.67
N GLN A 73 2.29 -3.68 -10.53
CA GLN A 73 3.70 -3.46 -10.17
C GLN A 73 3.88 -2.46 -9.04
N ASN A 74 3.11 -1.37 -9.03
CA ASN A 74 3.20 -0.36 -7.99
C ASN A 74 2.63 -0.90 -6.67
N VAL A 75 1.45 -1.53 -6.76
CA VAL A 75 0.76 -2.08 -5.61
C VAL A 75 1.55 -3.19 -4.92
N LEU A 76 2.12 -4.13 -5.69
CA LEU A 76 2.94 -5.19 -5.11
C LEU A 76 4.22 -4.65 -4.48
N HIS A 77 4.87 -3.65 -5.09
CA HIS A 77 6.02 -3.00 -4.49
C HIS A 77 5.66 -2.41 -3.11
N ASP A 78 4.57 -1.66 -3.04
CA ASP A 78 4.12 -1.00 -1.82
C ASP A 78 3.66 -2.01 -0.76
N LEU A 79 2.93 -3.05 -1.16
CA LEU A 79 2.56 -4.18 -0.29
C LEU A 79 3.81 -4.88 0.27
N GLY A 80 4.84 -5.08 -0.54
CA GLY A 80 6.11 -5.65 -0.11
C GLY A 80 6.78 -4.83 0.99
N LEU A 81 6.80 -3.51 0.85
CA LEU A 81 7.33 -2.60 1.88
C LEU A 81 6.50 -2.66 3.17
N VAL A 82 5.17 -2.65 3.07
CA VAL A 82 4.28 -2.72 4.24
C VAL A 82 4.44 -4.05 4.98
N LEU A 83 4.55 -5.17 4.26
CA LEU A 83 4.80 -6.48 4.87
C LEU A 83 6.11 -6.51 5.66
N ILE A 84 7.18 -5.89 5.14
CA ILE A 84 8.45 -5.76 5.88
C ILE A 84 8.26 -4.88 7.12
N LYS A 85 7.57 -3.74 6.98
CA LYS A 85 7.26 -2.83 8.08
C LYS A 85 6.49 -3.53 9.21
N CYS A 86 5.52 -4.38 8.86
CA CYS A 86 4.71 -5.16 9.82
C CYS A 86 5.38 -6.48 10.26
N GLU A 87 6.72 -6.56 10.15
CA GLU A 87 7.55 -7.70 10.56
C GLU A 87 7.23 -9.04 9.83
N LYS A 88 6.50 -9.01 8.71
CA LYS A 88 6.21 -10.17 7.85
C LYS A 88 7.33 -10.40 6.82
N LEU A 89 8.59 -10.41 7.28
CA LEU A 89 9.79 -10.41 6.43
C LEU A 89 9.75 -11.45 5.30
N LYS A 90 9.41 -12.71 5.61
CA LYS A 90 9.36 -13.80 4.61
C LYS A 90 8.37 -13.54 3.47
N HIS A 91 7.26 -12.84 3.75
CA HIS A 91 6.25 -12.52 2.73
C HIS A 91 6.70 -11.32 1.90
N GLY A 92 7.24 -10.28 2.54
CA GLY A 92 7.83 -9.13 1.85
C GLY A 92 8.99 -9.52 0.94
N GLU A 93 9.93 -10.32 1.43
CA GLU A 93 11.08 -10.82 0.65
C GLU A 93 10.64 -11.59 -0.60
N LYS A 94 9.61 -12.44 -0.50
CA LYS A 94 9.06 -13.17 -1.66
C LYS A 94 8.57 -12.23 -2.74
N ILE A 95 7.93 -11.11 -2.37
CA ILE A 95 7.50 -10.10 -3.34
C ILE A 95 8.73 -9.48 -4.00
N PHE A 96 9.75 -9.09 -3.25
CA PHE A 96 10.98 -8.50 -3.83
C PHE A 96 11.82 -9.47 -4.66
N GLN A 97 11.61 -10.78 -4.51
CA GLN A 97 12.22 -11.82 -5.35
C GLN A 97 11.55 -11.95 -6.73
N LEU A 98 10.40 -11.30 -6.97
CA LEU A 98 9.76 -11.31 -8.28
C LEU A 98 10.71 -10.76 -9.36
N PRO A 99 10.81 -11.38 -10.56
CA PRO A 99 11.85 -11.07 -11.54
C PRO A 99 11.93 -9.58 -11.92
N TRP A 100 10.78 -8.92 -12.07
CA TRP A 100 10.71 -7.51 -12.45
C TRP A 100 11.13 -6.56 -11.32
N LEU A 101 10.85 -6.89 -10.05
CA LEU A 101 11.31 -6.11 -8.89
C LEU A 101 12.81 -6.30 -8.67
N ARG A 102 13.27 -7.54 -8.72
CA ARG A 102 14.70 -7.85 -8.62
C ARG A 102 15.51 -7.09 -9.67
N ALA A 103 15.09 -7.13 -10.94
CA ALA A 103 15.74 -6.40 -12.02
C ALA A 103 15.65 -4.87 -11.87
N LYS A 104 14.61 -4.35 -11.22
CA LYS A 104 14.48 -2.91 -10.90
C LYS A 104 15.48 -2.52 -9.81
N ASN A 105 15.56 -3.31 -8.72
CA ASN A 105 16.50 -3.06 -7.61
C ASN A 105 17.96 -3.17 -8.07
N GLU A 106 18.32 -4.22 -8.82
CA GLU A 106 19.66 -4.39 -9.37
C GLU A 106 20.07 -3.20 -10.27
N ARG A 107 19.12 -2.66 -11.06
CA ARG A 107 19.36 -1.45 -11.86
C ARG A 107 19.63 -0.23 -10.99
N VAL A 108 18.83 0.00 -9.96
CA VAL A 108 19.01 1.14 -9.03
C VAL A 108 20.36 1.03 -8.32
N GLU A 109 20.70 -0.14 -7.78
CA GLU A 109 21.96 -0.39 -7.11
C GLU A 109 23.17 -0.17 -8.03
N ASN A 110 23.07 -0.61 -9.29
CA ASN A 110 24.12 -0.39 -10.27
C ASN A 110 24.30 1.10 -10.62
N HIS A 111 23.22 1.87 -10.68
CA HIS A 111 23.32 3.32 -10.88
C HIS A 111 23.91 4.01 -9.65
N MET A 112 23.50 3.64 -8.44
CA MET A 112 24.07 4.21 -7.21
C MET A 112 25.57 3.91 -7.09
N ARG A 113 25.99 2.68 -7.39
CA ARG A 113 27.42 2.31 -7.41
C ARG A 113 28.23 3.18 -8.38
N LYS A 114 27.69 3.46 -9.58
CA LYS A 114 28.33 4.35 -10.56
C LYS A 114 28.35 5.82 -10.17
N PHE A 115 27.39 6.27 -9.36
CA PHE A 115 27.33 7.65 -8.90
C PHE A 115 28.32 7.94 -7.77
N ILE A 116 28.59 6.94 -6.93
CA ILE A 116 29.50 7.04 -5.79
C ILE A 116 30.98 6.79 -6.20
N SER A 117 31.22 6.10 -7.32
CA SER A 117 32.55 5.88 -7.91
C SER A 117 33.05 7.06 -8.74
#